data_AF-A0A6B2G4Z5-F1
#
_entry.id   AF-A0A6B2G4Z5-F1
#
_cell.length_a   1.000
_cell.length_b   1.000
_cell.length_c   1.000
_cell.angle_alpha   90.00
_cell.angle_beta   90.00
_cell.angle_gamma   90.00
#
_symmetry.space_group_name_H-M   'P 1'
#
loop_
_entity.id
_entity.type
_entity.pdbx_description
1 polymer ?
#
loop_
_entity_poly.entity_id
_entity_poly.type
_entity_poly.pdbx_seq_one_letter_code
_entity_poly.pdbx_strand_id
1 'polypeptide(L)'
;NQLDDPSIEFFPEIQFASGSIINGKKEAFVSQYSNFQTIDWLKEKSLSRLRSLYYSDLFKYSNLFIKLKILFERYSLIILLFLIGGVGALTALIVSLGVNFLSDLKEGICRTNILYNRHDCCWQSTYDQSKCESWNTWSEVIKYSQNSNSSFVIDFIMYTIISVIM
;
A
#
# COMPACT_ATOMS: atom_id res chain seq x y z
N ASN A 1 -43.83 -38.44 9.87
CA ASN A 1 -42.40 -38.73 10.06
C ASN A 1 -41.78 -39.12 8.74
N GLN A 2 -40.79 -38.33 8.34
CA GLN A 2 -39.68 -38.67 7.46
C GLN A 2 -40.02 -39.22 6.06
N LEU A 3 -40.28 -38.31 5.11
CA LEU A 3 -40.06 -38.54 3.69
C LEU A 3 -38.68 -37.95 3.35
N ASP A 4 -37.64 -38.77 3.42
CA ASP A 4 -36.33 -38.46 2.84
C ASP A 4 -36.27 -39.10 1.44
N ASP A 5 -36.75 -38.35 0.44
CA ASP A 5 -36.68 -38.69 -0.99
C ASP A 5 -35.26 -38.42 -1.53
N PRO A 6 -34.62 -39.38 -2.26
CA PRO A 6 -33.20 -39.37 -2.58
C PRO A 6 -32.82 -38.57 -3.85
N SER A 7 -33.52 -37.49 -4.20
CA SER A 7 -33.41 -36.89 -5.54
C SER A 7 -32.92 -35.42 -5.63
N ILE A 8 -32.27 -34.87 -4.59
CA ILE A 8 -31.64 -33.53 -4.67
C ILE A 8 -30.17 -33.58 -4.23
N GLU A 9 -29.34 -34.31 -4.97
CA GLU A 9 -27.89 -34.12 -4.97
C GLU A 9 -27.52 -33.03 -5.99
N PHE A 10 -27.55 -31.78 -5.53
CA PHE A 10 -27.10 -30.64 -6.33
C PHE A 10 -25.56 -30.55 -6.27
N PHE A 11 -24.95 -31.21 -7.26
CA PHE A 11 -23.52 -31.37 -7.56
C PHE A 11 -22.75 -32.45 -6.77
N PRO A 12 -22.12 -33.42 -7.47
CA PRO A 12 -21.23 -34.36 -6.84
C PRO A 12 -19.98 -33.62 -6.39
N GLU A 13 -19.70 -33.69 -5.10
CA GLU A 13 -18.38 -33.43 -4.55
C GLU A 13 -17.40 -34.33 -5.32
N ILE A 14 -16.43 -33.73 -6.02
CA ILE A 14 -15.45 -34.47 -6.80
C ILE A 14 -14.65 -35.33 -5.83
N GLN A 15 -15.03 -36.60 -5.69
CA GLN A 15 -14.41 -37.55 -4.78
C GLN A 15 -13.05 -37.99 -5.34
N PHE A 16 -12.01 -37.18 -5.14
CA PHE A 16 -10.63 -37.65 -5.15
C PHE A 16 -10.31 -38.31 -3.79
N ALA A 17 -11.01 -39.39 -3.44
CA ALA A 17 -10.66 -40.21 -2.29
C ALA A 17 -10.97 -41.66 -2.60
N SER A 18 -9.97 -42.39 -3.09
CA SER A 18 -9.96 -43.85 -3.05
C SER A 18 -9.85 -44.28 -1.58
N GLY A 19 -11.00 -44.37 -0.90
CA GLY A 19 -11.10 -44.88 0.47
C GLY A 19 -11.42 -46.37 0.46
N SER A 20 -10.61 -47.19 1.14
CA SER A 20 -10.88 -48.62 1.32
C SER A 20 -11.84 -48.85 2.50
N ILE A 21 -12.78 -49.78 2.34
CA ILE A 21 -13.74 -50.15 3.38
C ILE A 21 -13.07 -51.15 4.31
N ILE A 22 -12.99 -50.83 5.60
CA ILE A 22 -12.55 -51.75 6.65
C ILE A 22 -13.68 -51.81 7.70
N ASN A 23 -14.17 -53.01 8.02
CA ASN A 23 -15.25 -53.26 8.99
C ASN A 23 -16.56 -52.47 8.78
N GLY A 24 -17.02 -52.34 7.53
CA GLY A 24 -18.33 -51.74 7.23
C GLY A 24 -18.47 -50.25 7.54
N LYS A 25 -17.39 -49.59 7.95
CA LYS A 25 -17.32 -48.16 8.21
C LYS A 25 -16.44 -47.52 7.13
N LYS A 26 -16.97 -46.52 6.41
CA LYS A 26 -16.15 -45.68 5.53
C LYS A 26 -15.26 -44.79 6.41
N GLU A 27 -14.07 -45.25 6.73
CA GLU A 27 -13.04 -44.40 7.34
C GLU A 27 -12.18 -43.83 6.22
N ALA A 28 -12.42 -42.57 5.90
CA ALA A 28 -11.59 -41.84 4.96
C ALA A 28 -10.25 -41.54 5.64
N PHE A 29 -9.15 -42.10 5.12
CA PHE A 29 -7.81 -41.67 5.51
C PHE A 29 -7.56 -40.27 4.94
N VAL A 30 -8.08 -39.24 5.61
CA VAL A 30 -7.90 -37.82 5.24
C VAL A 30 -7.37 -37.09 6.47
N SER A 31 -6.23 -37.53 6.98
CA SER A 31 -5.52 -36.82 8.06
C SER A 31 -4.33 -36.00 7.57
N GLN A 32 -3.86 -36.21 6.33
CA GLN A 32 -2.66 -35.52 5.81
C GLN A 32 -2.98 -34.35 4.86
N TYR A 33 -4.21 -34.30 4.34
CA TYR A 33 -4.70 -33.23 3.44
C TYR A 33 -5.89 -32.43 4.00
N SER A 34 -6.23 -32.58 5.29
CA SER A 34 -7.34 -31.84 5.94
C SER A 34 -7.04 -30.36 6.20
N ASN A 35 -5.77 -29.94 6.09
CA ASN A 35 -5.32 -28.57 6.35
C ASN A 35 -5.19 -27.71 5.09
N PHE A 36 -5.43 -28.29 3.91
CA PHE A 36 -5.41 -27.53 2.65
C PHE A 36 -6.85 -27.25 2.24
N GLN A 37 -7.41 -26.18 2.81
CA GLN A 37 -8.61 -25.58 2.21
C GLN A 37 -8.17 -24.83 0.96
N THR A 38 -8.56 -25.35 -0.20
CA THR A 38 -8.41 -24.64 -1.47
C THR A 38 -9.46 -23.54 -1.53
N ILE A 39 -9.09 -22.40 -2.13
CA ILE A 39 -10.01 -21.28 -2.32
C ILE A 39 -11.03 -21.65 -3.41
N ASP A 40 -12.28 -21.86 -3.01
CA ASP A 40 -13.38 -22.24 -3.90
C ASP A 40 -14.20 -21.03 -4.37
N TRP A 41 -13.73 -20.35 -5.41
CA TRP A 41 -14.41 -19.20 -6.03
C TRP A 41 -15.83 -19.54 -6.55
N LEU A 42 -16.06 -20.80 -6.96
CA LEU A 42 -17.36 -21.26 -7.45
C LEU A 42 -18.42 -21.27 -6.34
N LYS A 43 -18.05 -21.77 -5.16
CA LYS A 43 -18.90 -21.76 -3.96
C LYS A 43 -19.15 -20.34 -3.48
N GLU A 44 -18.13 -19.49 -3.50
CA GLU A 44 -18.29 -18.08 -3.13
C GLU A 44 -19.21 -17.33 -4.12
N LYS A 45 -19.10 -17.63 -5.42
CA LYS A 45 -19.94 -17.02 -6.46
C LYS A 45 -21.42 -17.44 -6.32
N SER A 46 -21.71 -18.70 -5.98
CA SER A 46 -23.09 -19.15 -5.76
C SER A 46 -23.71 -18.49 -4.52
N LEU A 47 -22.96 -18.43 -3.41
CA LEU A 47 -23.38 -17.74 -2.19
C LEU A 47 -23.58 -16.23 -2.40
N SER A 48 -22.74 -15.61 -3.23
CA SER A 48 -22.85 -14.18 -3.56
C SER A 48 -24.15 -13.84 -4.29
N ARG A 49 -24.66 -14.74 -5.14
CA ARG A 49 -25.97 -14.56 -5.81
C ARG A 49 -27.12 -14.59 -4.80
N LEU A 50 -27.10 -15.54 -3.86
CA LEU A 50 -28.12 -15.65 -2.81
C LEU A 50 -28.14 -14.40 -1.93
N ARG A 51 -26.96 -13.91 -1.54
CA ARG A 51 -26.83 -12.64 -0.78
C ARG A 51 -27.40 -11.46 -1.57
N SER A 52 -27.13 -11.37 -2.88
CA SER A 52 -27.65 -10.26 -3.71
C SER A 52 -29.17 -10.20 -3.72
N LEU A 53 -29.87 -11.34 -3.75
CA LEU A 53 -31.34 -11.40 -3.69
C LEU A 53 -31.87 -10.99 -2.31
N TYR A 54 -31.21 -11.45 -1.24
CA TYR A 54 -31.55 -11.06 0.12
C TYR A 54 -31.42 -9.54 0.34
N TYR A 55 -30.32 -8.94 -0.13
CA TYR A 55 -30.09 -7.51 0.01
C TYR A 55 -31.04 -6.65 -0.85
N SER A 56 -31.50 -7.13 -2.02
CA SER A 56 -32.46 -6.37 -2.83
C SER A 56 -33.82 -6.21 -2.14
N ASP A 57 -34.27 -7.24 -1.42
CA ASP A 57 -35.54 -7.19 -0.69
C ASP A 57 -35.43 -6.28 0.55
N LEU A 58 -34.33 -6.38 1.30
CA LEU A 58 -34.07 -5.48 2.43
C LEU A 58 -33.91 -4.02 2.02
N PHE A 59 -33.34 -3.73 0.85
CA PHE A 59 -33.11 -2.36 0.41
C PHE A 59 -34.43 -1.56 0.23
N LYS A 60 -35.51 -2.25 -0.17
CA LYS A 60 -36.81 -1.64 -0.47
C LYS A 60 -37.53 -1.10 0.78
N TYR A 61 -37.36 -1.75 1.93
CA TYR A 61 -38.07 -1.43 3.18
C TYR A 61 -37.18 -0.82 4.27
N SER A 62 -35.93 -0.45 3.96
CA SER A 62 -34.97 -0.02 4.99
C SER A 62 -34.73 1.48 5.07
N ASN A 63 -34.33 1.91 6.27
CA ASN A 63 -33.90 3.26 6.59
C ASN A 63 -32.59 3.65 5.87
N LEU A 64 -32.34 4.96 5.73
CA LEU A 64 -31.17 5.50 5.02
C LEU A 64 -29.83 4.90 5.51
N PHE A 65 -29.65 4.74 6.82
CA PHE A 65 -28.45 4.14 7.41
C PHE A 65 -28.21 2.68 6.99
N ILE A 66 -29.29 1.89 6.86
CA ILE A 66 -29.22 0.50 6.42
C ILE A 66 -28.84 0.45 4.94
N LYS A 67 -29.38 1.37 4.12
CA LYS A 67 -28.98 1.52 2.72
C LYS A 67 -27.49 1.86 2.58
N LEU A 68 -26.97 2.79 3.38
CA LEU A 68 -25.53 3.10 3.40
C LEU A 68 -24.68 1.89 3.80
N LYS A 69 -25.09 1.12 4.80
CA LYS A 69 -24.38 -0.10 5.22
C LYS A 69 -24.32 -1.14 4.10
N ILE A 70 -25.44 -1.39 3.41
CA ILE A 70 -25.52 -2.33 2.28
C ILE A 70 -24.61 -1.86 1.13
N LEU A 71 -24.60 -0.56 0.83
CA LEU A 71 -23.72 0.01 -0.19
C LEU A 71 -22.25 -0.14 0.20
N PHE A 72 -21.89 0.10 1.47
CA PHE A 72 -20.53 -0.08 1.96
C PHE A 72 -20.08 -1.55 1.83
N GLU A 73 -20.91 -2.51 2.22
CA GLU A 73 -20.60 -3.93 2.06
C GLU A 73 -20.35 -4.29 0.58
N ARG A 74 -21.15 -3.72 -0.34
CA ARG A 74 -21.01 -3.93 -1.78
C ARG A 74 -19.73 -3.33 -2.38
N TYR A 75 -19.34 -2.14 -1.95
CA TYR A 75 -18.19 -1.40 -2.49
C TYR A 75 -16.92 -1.54 -1.64
N SER A 76 -16.96 -2.35 -0.58
CA SER A 76 -15.87 -2.55 0.38
C SER A 76 -14.51 -2.82 -0.29
N LEU A 77 -14.50 -3.64 -1.34
CA LEU A 77 -13.30 -3.96 -2.10
C LEU A 77 -12.73 -2.73 -2.84
N ILE A 78 -13.57 -1.92 -3.47
CA ILE A 78 -13.13 -0.72 -4.19
C ILE A 78 -12.60 0.34 -3.22
N ILE A 79 -13.27 0.51 -2.07
CA ILE A 79 -12.82 1.42 -1.01
C ILE A 79 -11.48 0.97 -0.46
N LEU A 80 -11.31 -0.33 -0.20
CA LEU A 80 -10.05 -0.90 0.26
C LEU A 80 -8.92 -0.67 -0.75
N LEU A 81 -9.18 -0.87 -2.04
CA LEU A 81 -8.21 -0.62 -3.11
C LEU A 81 -7.80 0.86 -3.15
N PHE A 82 -8.75 1.78 -3.03
CA PHE A 82 -8.46 3.21 -2.97
C PHE A 82 -7.62 3.58 -1.74
N LEU A 83 -7.89 2.97 -0.58
CA LEU A 83 -7.11 3.20 0.64
C LEU A 83 -5.67 2.72 0.50
N ILE A 84 -5.46 1.50 -0.01
CA ILE A 84 -4.12 0.94 -0.24
C ILE A 84 -3.37 1.80 -1.27
N GLY A 85 -4.04 2.18 -2.35
CA GLY A 85 -3.50 3.09 -3.35
C GLY A 85 -3.15 4.47 -2.78
N GLY A 86 -4.00 5.00 -1.91
CA GLY A 86 -3.78 6.27 -1.21
C GLY A 86 -2.56 6.22 -0.28
N VAL A 87 -2.41 5.15 0.50
CA VAL A 87 -1.22 4.95 1.34
C VAL A 87 0.03 4.85 0.47
N GLY A 88 -0.01 4.06 -0.62
CA GLY A 88 1.09 3.98 -1.58
C GLY A 88 1.44 5.34 -2.19
N ALA A 89 0.45 6.10 -2.64
CA ALA A 89 0.65 7.43 -3.21
C ALA A 89 1.24 8.42 -2.19
N LEU A 90 0.78 8.39 -0.94
CA LEU A 90 1.34 9.21 0.14
C LEU A 90 2.80 8.86 0.39
N THR A 91 3.15 7.58 0.46
CA THR A 91 4.56 7.16 0.63
C THR A 91 5.43 7.59 -0.55
N ALA A 92 4.92 7.45 -1.78
CA ALA A 92 5.62 7.90 -2.99
C ALA A 92 5.83 9.42 -3.01
N LEU A 93 4.84 10.20 -2.55
CA LEU A 93 4.93 11.65 -2.44
C LEU A 93 6.01 12.06 -1.44
N ILE A 94 6.03 11.45 -0.25
CA ILE A 94 7.04 11.72 0.78
C ILE A 94 8.44 11.43 0.24
N VAL A 95 8.63 10.28 -0.41
CA VAL A 95 9.92 9.92 -1.02
C VAL A 95 10.31 10.93 -2.09
N SER A 96 9.38 11.33 -2.96
CA SER A 96 9.67 12.29 -4.03
C SER A 96 10.09 13.66 -3.49
N LEU A 97 9.40 14.16 -2.47
CA LEU A 97 9.77 15.42 -1.81
C LEU A 97 11.12 15.30 -1.09
N GLY A 98 11.36 14.16 -0.44
CA GLY A 98 12.62 13.86 0.24
C GLY A 98 13.80 13.79 -0.72
N VAL A 99 13.66 13.12 -1.87
CA VAL A 99 14.73 13.01 -2.88
C VAL A 99 15.12 14.39 -3.43
N ASN A 100 14.14 15.24 -3.75
CA ASN A 100 14.40 16.59 -4.21
C ASN A 100 15.11 17.43 -3.13
N PHE A 101 14.75 17.24 -1.86
CA PHE A 101 15.40 17.92 -0.75
C PHE A 101 16.83 17.42 -0.51
N LEU A 102 17.03 16.10 -0.42
CA LEU A 102 18.33 15.48 -0.17
C LEU A 102 19.32 15.71 -1.32
N SER A 103 18.82 15.73 -2.56
CA SER A 103 19.63 16.03 -3.74
C SER A 103 20.22 17.44 -3.68
N ASP A 104 19.52 18.40 -3.07
CA ASP A 104 20.07 19.75 -2.91
C ASP A 104 20.89 19.85 -1.62
N LEU A 105 20.47 19.16 -0.56
CA LEU A 105 21.17 19.14 0.72
C LEU A 105 22.63 18.66 0.59
N LYS A 106 22.92 17.75 -0.34
CA LYS A 106 24.31 17.30 -0.60
C LYS A 106 25.23 18.44 -1.05
N GLU A 107 24.69 19.48 -1.67
CA GLU A 107 25.44 20.63 -2.20
C GLU A 107 25.50 21.78 -1.19
N GLY A 108 24.47 21.96 -0.36
CA GLY A 108 24.42 23.03 0.61
C GLY A 108 23.08 23.17 1.32
N ILE A 109 22.86 24.32 1.95
CA ILE A 109 21.65 24.59 2.72
C ILE A 109 21.21 26.04 2.56
N CYS A 110 19.89 26.27 2.64
CA CYS A 110 19.34 27.61 2.61
C CYS A 110 19.50 28.30 3.97
N ARG A 111 19.93 29.56 3.98
CA ARG A 111 20.14 30.35 5.20
C ARG A 111 18.84 30.64 5.97
N THR A 112 17.71 30.75 5.26
CA THR A 112 16.41 31.12 5.85
C THR A 112 15.72 29.93 6.49
N ASN A 113 15.73 28.77 5.84
CA ASN A 113 15.13 27.55 6.34
C ASN A 113 15.87 26.32 5.80
N ILE A 114 16.27 25.43 6.71
CA ILE A 114 17.04 24.23 6.40
C ILE A 114 16.29 23.18 5.57
N LEU A 115 14.95 23.25 5.51
CA LEU A 115 14.08 22.27 4.83
C LEU A 115 13.70 22.66 3.40
N TYR A 116 14.17 23.81 2.92
CA TYR A 116 13.84 24.25 1.56
C TYR A 116 14.80 23.67 0.52
N ASN A 117 14.22 23.22 -0.58
CA ASN A 117 14.92 22.91 -1.81
C ASN A 117 15.58 24.20 -2.37
N ARG A 118 16.64 24.05 -3.16
CA ARG A 118 17.36 25.16 -3.77
C ARG A 118 16.46 26.04 -4.63
N HIS A 119 15.55 25.44 -5.39
CA HIS A 119 14.56 26.17 -6.20
C HIS A 119 13.71 27.11 -5.33
N ASP A 120 13.16 26.59 -4.23
CA ASP A 120 12.27 27.34 -3.34
C ASP A 120 13.04 28.37 -2.50
N CYS A 121 14.31 28.09 -2.16
CA CYS A 121 15.17 29.07 -1.50
C CYS A 121 15.45 30.30 -2.39
N CYS A 122 15.56 30.10 -3.70
CA CYS A 122 16.01 31.11 -4.66
C CYS A 122 14.87 31.75 -5.46
N TRP A 123 13.61 31.42 -5.16
CA TRP A 123 12.45 31.94 -5.90
C TRP A 123 12.33 33.47 -5.88
N GLN A 124 12.87 34.11 -4.83
CA GLN A 124 12.81 35.56 -4.60
C GLN A 124 14.03 36.32 -5.15
N SER A 125 15.09 35.65 -5.62
CA SER A 125 16.29 36.34 -6.11
C SER A 125 16.05 36.91 -7.51
N THR A 126 16.15 38.23 -7.64
CA THR A 126 15.57 39.00 -8.76
C THR A 126 16.38 38.97 -10.07
N TYR A 127 17.64 38.49 -10.11
CA TYR A 127 18.49 38.73 -11.29
C TYR A 127 19.39 37.60 -11.81
N ASP A 128 19.71 36.55 -11.04
CA ASP A 128 20.49 35.42 -11.57
C ASP A 128 20.29 34.16 -10.72
N GLN A 129 19.57 33.15 -11.25
CA GLN A 129 19.39 31.84 -10.59
C GLN A 129 20.74 31.12 -10.35
N SER A 130 21.80 31.51 -11.07
CA SER A 130 23.13 30.93 -10.97
C SER A 130 23.88 31.33 -9.69
N LYS A 131 23.52 32.45 -9.05
CA LYS A 131 24.17 32.98 -7.84
C LYS A 131 23.12 33.38 -6.81
N CYS A 132 22.53 32.37 -6.20
CA CYS A 132 21.61 32.57 -5.10
C CYS A 132 22.38 32.92 -3.82
N GLU A 133 22.33 34.18 -3.37
CA GLU A 133 23.04 34.65 -2.17
C GLU A 133 22.55 34.01 -0.86
N SER A 134 21.35 33.42 -0.88
CA SER A 134 20.75 32.76 0.28
C SER A 134 21.17 31.29 0.42
N TRP A 135 21.81 30.72 -0.60
CA TRP A 135 22.24 29.33 -0.63
C TRP A 135 23.72 29.23 -0.30
N ASN A 136 24.04 28.55 0.81
CA ASN A 136 25.42 28.41 1.27
C ASN A 136 25.88 26.97 1.11
N THR A 137 27.10 26.77 0.61
CA THR A 137 27.73 25.44 0.60
C THR A 137 28.16 25.03 2.02
N TRP A 138 28.44 23.75 2.23
CA TRP A 138 28.84 23.22 3.53
C TRP A 138 30.11 23.88 4.08
N SER A 139 31.09 24.14 3.21
CA SER A 139 32.32 24.85 3.55
C SER A 139 32.07 26.29 4.05
N GLU A 140 31.10 26.99 3.47
CA GLU A 140 30.68 28.33 3.90
C GLU A 140 29.94 28.31 5.24
N VAL A 141 29.06 27.32 5.45
CA VAL A 141 28.32 27.13 6.71
C VAL A 141 29.27 26.87 7.88
N ILE A 142 30.29 26.05 7.66
CA ILE A 142 31.29 25.69 8.68
C ILE A 142 32.29 26.84 8.93
N LYS A 143 32.15 27.98 8.22
CA LYS A 143 33.05 29.16 8.28
C LYS A 143 34.53 28.80 8.10
N TYR A 144 34.80 27.71 7.38
CA TYR A 144 36.16 27.27 7.05
C TYR A 144 36.62 27.99 5.78
N SER A 145 36.71 29.33 5.86
CA SER A 145 36.85 30.20 4.69
C SER A 145 38.29 30.67 4.40
N GLN A 146 39.30 30.23 5.16
CA GLN A 146 40.65 30.81 5.06
C GLN A 146 41.64 30.03 4.17
N ASN A 147 41.36 28.78 3.78
CA ASN A 147 42.22 27.96 2.92
C ASN A 147 41.40 27.24 1.83
N SER A 148 41.72 27.48 0.55
CA SER A 148 40.99 26.94 -0.61
C SER A 148 40.97 25.40 -0.66
N ASN A 149 42.07 24.75 -0.27
CA ASN A 149 42.21 23.29 -0.34
C ASN A 149 41.27 22.56 0.63
N SER A 150 41.06 23.12 1.82
CA SER A 150 40.23 22.54 2.88
C SER A 150 38.74 22.73 2.63
N SER A 151 38.31 23.82 1.99
CA SER A 151 36.90 24.03 1.65
C SER A 151 36.40 22.94 0.70
N PHE A 152 37.20 22.58 -0.30
CA PHE A 152 36.88 21.48 -1.24
C PHE A 152 36.73 20.13 -0.53
N VAL A 153 37.61 19.83 0.43
CA VAL A 153 37.57 18.55 1.18
C VAL A 153 36.28 18.45 2.01
N ILE A 154 35.84 19.54 2.63
CA ILE A 154 34.63 19.56 3.46
C ILE A 154 33.38 19.36 2.59
N ASP A 155 33.28 20.08 1.47
CA ASP A 155 32.15 19.93 0.54
C ASP A 155 32.06 18.50 -0.01
N PHE A 156 33.21 17.89 -0.35
CA PHE A 156 33.27 16.51 -0.81
C PHE A 156 32.84 15.49 0.27
N ILE A 157 33.29 15.66 1.51
CA ILE A 157 32.91 14.78 2.62
C ILE A 157 31.40 14.85 2.88
N MET A 158 30.83 16.05 2.93
CA MET A 158 29.39 16.20 3.17
C MET A 158 28.56 15.66 2.00
N TYR A 159 28.99 15.92 0.77
CA TYR A 159 28.38 15.36 -0.43
C TYR A 159 28.33 13.82 -0.37
N THR A 160 29.46 13.19 -0.04
CA THR A 160 29.55 11.72 0.02
C THR A 160 28.74 11.12 1.15
N ILE A 161 28.76 11.71 2.35
CA ILE A 161 27.96 11.24 3.50
C ILE A 161 26.47 11.29 3.17
N ILE A 162 25.99 12.43 2.64
CA ILE A 162 24.57 12.61 2.32
C ILE A 162 24.16 11.70 1.16
N SER A 163 25.03 11.51 0.16
CA SER A 163 24.77 10.59 -0.95
C SER A 163 24.71 9.11 -0.54
N VAL A 164 25.42 8.71 0.53
CA VAL A 164 25.38 7.34 1.07
C VAL A 164 24.14 7.11 1.94
N ILE A 165 23.61 8.17 2.54
CA ILE A 165 22.41 8.12 3.39
C ILE A 165 21.12 8.10 2.54
N MET A 166 21.15 8.66 1.33
CA MET A 166 20.07 8.66 0.35
C MET A 166 19.90 7.30 -0.33
#